data_AF-A0A7W8DP97-F1
#
_entry.id   AF-A0A7W8DP97-F1
#
_cell.length_a   1.000
_cell.length_b   1.000
_cell.length_c   1.000
_cell.angle_alpha   90.00
_cell.angle_beta   90.00
_cell.angle_gamma   90.00
#
_symmetry.space_group_name_H-M   'P 1'
#
loop_
_entity.id
_entity.type
_entity.pdbx_description
1 polymer ?
#
loop_
_entity_poly.entity_id
_entity_poly.type
_entity_poly.pdbx_seq_one_letter_code
_entity_poly.pdbx_strand_id
1 'polypeptide(L)'
;MKTPVEAAAAVYEREVCARSFREDLEAHLLNGYVFSTPDFFVMLRPVDSAASYAQVTDPWVTFPPERWDAWWIYLMAGDMEKARVYFPFILPKIGFERTNKLRYYGFQFLERYAPRIRTSL
;
A
#
# COMPACT_ATOMS: atom_id res chain seq x y z
N MET A 1 17.18 15.90 -5.70
CA MET A 1 16.83 14.60 -5.09
C MET A 1 15.32 14.58 -4.94
N LYS A 2 14.60 13.59 -5.48
CA LYS A 2 13.16 13.48 -5.27
C LYS A 2 12.91 12.91 -3.88
N THR A 3 11.99 13.49 -3.13
CA THR A 3 11.45 12.93 -1.89
C THR A 3 10.67 11.63 -2.17
N PRO A 4 10.45 10.76 -1.17
CA PRO A 4 9.66 9.54 -1.38
C PRO A 4 8.25 9.80 -1.92
N VAL A 5 7.57 10.85 -1.45
CA VAL A 5 6.23 11.20 -1.95
C VAL A 5 6.25 11.67 -3.41
N GLU A 6 7.27 12.42 -3.83
CA GLU A 6 7.45 12.81 -5.24
C GLU A 6 7.79 11.60 -6.13
N ALA A 7 8.51 10.62 -5.60
CA ALA A 7 8.79 9.38 -6.31
C ALA A 7 7.52 8.53 -6.48
N ALA A 8 6.69 8.43 -5.43
CA ALA A 8 5.40 7.75 -5.46
C ALA A 8 4.41 8.42 -6.43
N ALA A 9 4.28 9.75 -6.37
CA ALA A 9 3.37 10.51 -7.24
C ALA A 9 3.73 10.37 -8.73
N ALA A 10 5.01 10.20 -9.05
CA ALA A 10 5.48 10.05 -10.44
C ALA A 10 4.96 8.78 -11.14
N VAL A 11 4.41 7.79 -10.42
CA VAL A 11 3.75 6.62 -11.01
C VAL A 11 2.52 7.05 -11.84
N TYR A 12 1.76 8.04 -11.36
CA TYR A 12 0.56 8.55 -12.02
C TYR A 12 0.83 9.36 -13.28
N GLU A 13 2.08 9.82 -13.46
CA GLU A 13 2.50 10.50 -14.68
C GLU A 13 2.85 9.50 -15.81
N ARG A 14 3.09 8.23 -15.45
CA ARG A 14 3.66 7.22 -16.35
C ARG A 14 2.64 6.15 -16.74
N GLU A 15 1.61 5.96 -15.93
CA GLU A 15 0.63 4.91 -16.09
C GLU A 15 -0.77 5.48 -16.28
N VAL A 16 -1.62 4.73 -16.99
CA VAL A 16 -3.05 5.08 -17.10
C VAL A 16 -3.72 4.69 -15.79
N CYS A 17 -3.88 5.65 -14.90
CA CYS A 17 -4.55 5.46 -13.62
C CYS A 17 -6.03 5.84 -13.73
N ALA A 18 -6.90 5.11 -13.02
CA ALA A 18 -8.34 5.41 -12.96
C ALA A 18 -8.64 6.71 -12.16
N ARG A 19 -7.70 7.14 -11.32
CA ARG A 19 -7.78 8.29 -10.41
C ARG A 19 -6.43 9.02 -10.39
N SER A 20 -6.44 10.29 -10.01
CA SER A 20 -5.21 11.05 -9.77
C SER A 20 -4.56 10.67 -8.43
N PHE A 21 -3.25 10.97 -8.29
CA PHE A 21 -2.54 10.80 -7.02
C PHE A 21 -3.24 11.51 -5.86
N ARG A 22 -3.80 12.71 -6.11
CA ARG A 22 -4.44 13.52 -5.07
C ARG A 22 -5.76 12.91 -4.59
N GLU A 23 -6.56 12.36 -5.50
CA GLU A 23 -7.80 11.66 -5.15
C GLU A 23 -7.51 10.39 -4.35
N ASP A 24 -6.49 9.62 -4.74
CA ASP A 24 -6.08 8.43 -3.99
C ASP A 24 -5.51 8.81 -2.62
N LEU A 25 -4.72 9.88 -2.54
CA LEU A 25 -4.21 10.40 -1.29
C LEU A 25 -5.35 10.80 -0.34
N GLU A 26 -6.35 11.52 -0.83
CA GLU A 26 -7.52 11.90 -0.04
C GLU A 26 -8.28 10.66 0.47
N ALA A 27 -8.52 9.68 -0.41
CA ALA A 27 -9.19 8.44 -0.03
C ALA A 27 -8.45 7.71 1.10
N HIS A 28 -7.11 7.69 1.09
CA HIS A 28 -6.32 7.06 2.16
C HIS A 28 -6.21 7.91 3.43
N LEU A 29 -6.30 9.23 3.33
CA LEU A 29 -6.41 10.09 4.51
C LEU A 29 -7.76 9.88 5.24
N LEU A 30 -8.82 9.54 4.50
CA LEU A 30 -10.16 9.31 5.06
C LEU A 30 -10.40 7.85 5.49
N ASN A 31 -9.93 6.89 4.71
CA ASN A 31 -10.30 5.47 4.84
C ASN A 31 -9.12 4.54 5.16
N GLY A 32 -7.93 5.09 5.41
CA GLY A 32 -6.72 4.33 5.61
C GLY A 32 -5.68 5.11 6.42
N TYR A 33 -4.42 4.94 6.03
CA TYR A 33 -3.28 5.55 6.67
C TYR A 33 -2.32 6.07 5.60
N VAL A 34 -1.75 7.24 5.89
CA VAL A 34 -0.71 7.86 5.10
C VAL A 34 0.45 8.19 6.01
N PHE A 35 1.63 7.67 5.70
CA PHE A 35 2.86 8.02 6.37
C PHE A 35 3.81 8.63 5.34
N SER A 36 4.27 9.85 5.60
CA SER A 36 5.18 10.58 4.72
C SER A 36 6.37 11.07 5.55
N THR A 37 7.55 10.54 5.25
CA THR A 37 8.80 10.83 5.94
C THR A 37 9.92 11.04 4.92
N PRO A 38 11.10 11.55 5.34
CA PRO A 38 12.26 11.60 4.45
C PRO A 38 12.75 10.23 3.95
N ASP A 39 12.46 9.15 4.70
CA ASP A 39 12.93 7.80 4.40
C ASP A 39 11.95 7.00 3.53
N PHE A 40 10.65 7.24 3.69
CA PHE A 40 9.60 6.52 2.97
C PHE A 40 8.28 7.31 2.89
N PHE A 41 7.48 6.95 1.90
CA PHE A 41 6.08 7.31 1.76
C PHE A 41 5.26 6.03 1.59
N VAL A 42 4.12 5.93 2.27
CA VAL A 42 3.19 4.81 2.08
C VAL A 42 1.74 5.26 2.25
N MET A 43 0.89 4.77 1.35
CA MET A 43 -0.56 4.77 1.48
C MET A 43 -1.02 3.33 1.64
N LEU A 44 -1.73 3.05 2.73
CA LEU A 44 -2.20 1.70 3.04
C LEU A 44 -3.53 1.73 3.78
N ARG A 45 -4.26 0.62 3.73
CA ARG A 45 -5.53 0.45 4.44
C ARG A 45 -5.77 -1.01 4.79
N PRO A 46 -6.52 -1.31 5.86
CA PRO A 46 -6.90 -2.68 6.15
C PRO A 46 -7.98 -3.15 5.16
N VAL A 47 -7.86 -4.38 4.68
CA VAL A 47 -8.79 -4.98 3.71
C VAL A 47 -9.13 -6.42 4.07
N ASP A 48 -10.19 -6.91 3.44
CA ASP A 48 -10.49 -8.35 3.32
C ASP A 48 -9.75 -8.92 2.11
N SER A 49 -8.76 -9.78 2.34
CA SER A 49 -7.95 -10.36 1.26
C SER A 49 -8.71 -11.36 0.38
N ALA A 50 -9.91 -11.80 0.78
CA ALA A 50 -10.81 -12.60 -0.04
C ALA A 50 -11.75 -11.76 -0.91
N ALA A 51 -11.76 -10.42 -0.75
CA ALA A 51 -12.56 -9.53 -1.57
C ALA A 51 -12.09 -9.50 -3.03
N SER A 52 -12.98 -9.06 -3.93
CA SER A 52 -12.66 -8.96 -5.35
C SER A 52 -11.58 -7.91 -5.62
N TYR A 53 -10.91 -8.05 -6.76
CA TYR A 53 -9.93 -7.07 -7.25
C TYR A 53 -10.46 -5.63 -7.17
N ALA A 54 -11.66 -5.39 -7.73
CA ALA A 54 -12.25 -4.06 -7.79
C ALA A 54 -12.52 -3.46 -6.40
N GLN A 55 -12.90 -4.29 -5.42
CA GLN A 55 -13.14 -3.82 -4.05
C GLN A 55 -11.84 -3.48 -3.31
N VAL A 56 -10.74 -4.20 -3.59
CA VAL A 56 -9.44 -3.96 -2.94
C VAL A 56 -8.70 -2.78 -3.59
N THR A 57 -8.81 -2.59 -4.91
CA THR A 57 -8.14 -1.49 -5.61
C THR A 57 -8.93 -0.17 -5.62
N ASP A 58 -10.17 -0.18 -5.13
CA ASP A 58 -10.94 1.04 -4.87
C ASP A 58 -10.75 1.52 -3.41
N PRO A 59 -10.00 2.61 -3.17
CA PRO A 59 -9.72 3.10 -1.82
C PRO A 59 -10.94 3.71 -1.13
N TRP A 60 -12.06 3.91 -1.82
CA TRP A 60 -13.33 4.35 -1.23
C TRP A 60 -14.16 3.19 -0.66
N VAL A 61 -13.86 1.94 -1.06
CA VAL A 61 -14.52 0.76 -0.51
C VAL A 61 -13.89 0.39 0.82
N THR A 62 -14.63 0.55 1.92
CA THR A 62 -14.19 0.13 3.25
C THR A 62 -14.74 -1.23 3.64
N PHE A 63 -14.03 -1.91 4.55
CA PHE A 63 -14.45 -3.19 5.12
C PHE A 63 -14.67 -3.02 6.62
N PRO A 64 -15.60 -3.75 7.24
CA PRO A 64 -15.75 -3.75 8.69
C PRO A 64 -14.53 -4.41 9.37
N PRO A 65 -14.16 -3.99 10.60
CA PRO A 65 -12.97 -4.50 11.30
C PRO A 65 -12.86 -6.02 11.41
N GLU A 66 -13.97 -6.71 11.65
CA GLU A 66 -14.07 -8.17 11.71
C GLU A 66 -13.68 -8.90 10.42
N ARG A 67 -13.57 -8.19 9.29
CA ARG A 67 -13.10 -8.74 8.02
C ARG A 67 -11.66 -8.35 7.67
N TRP A 68 -11.00 -7.55 8.50
CA TRP A 68 -9.62 -7.12 8.25
C TRP A 68 -8.65 -8.26 8.50
N ASP A 69 -8.04 -8.77 7.43
CA ASP A 69 -7.03 -9.82 7.52
C ASP A 69 -5.72 -9.48 6.76
N ALA A 70 -5.69 -8.34 6.08
CA ALA A 70 -4.51 -7.86 5.36
C ALA A 70 -4.36 -6.33 5.38
N TRP A 71 -3.12 -5.86 5.47
CA TRP A 71 -2.76 -4.51 5.06
C TRP A 71 -2.60 -4.44 3.55
N TRP A 72 -3.44 -3.68 2.86
CA TRP A 72 -3.25 -3.37 1.45
C TRP A 72 -2.36 -2.14 1.31
N ILE A 73 -1.14 -2.34 0.80
CA ILE A 73 -0.23 -1.27 0.41
C ILE A 73 -0.62 -0.85 -1.00
N TYR A 74 -1.29 0.29 -1.07
CA TYR A 74 -1.77 0.84 -2.32
C TYR A 74 -0.63 1.48 -3.12
N LEU A 75 0.21 2.26 -2.43
CA LEU A 75 1.38 2.89 -3.03
C LEU A 75 2.48 3.06 -1.98
N MET A 76 3.72 2.83 -2.38
CA MET A 76 4.89 2.98 -1.52
C MET A 76 6.10 3.45 -2.33
N ALA A 77 6.92 4.29 -1.71
CA ALA A 77 8.27 4.58 -2.16
C ALA A 77 9.22 4.72 -0.95
N GLY A 78 10.49 4.38 -1.14
CA GLY A 78 11.51 4.46 -0.10
C GLY A 78 11.72 3.14 0.66
N ASP A 79 12.07 3.25 1.94
CA ASP A 79 12.47 2.09 2.77
C ASP A 79 11.26 1.37 3.41
N MET A 80 10.89 0.22 2.84
CA MET A 80 9.81 -0.65 3.35
C MET A 80 10.08 -1.19 4.77
N GLU A 81 11.34 -1.44 5.13
CA GLU A 81 11.68 -1.94 6.47
C GLU A 81 11.44 -0.88 7.53
N LYS A 82 11.63 0.39 7.18
CA LYS A 82 11.23 1.52 8.03
C LYS A 82 9.73 1.77 7.99
N ALA A 83 9.07 1.57 6.87
CA ALA A 83 7.62 1.80 6.78
C ALA A 83 6.81 0.82 7.62
N ARG A 84 7.18 -0.48 7.63
CA ARG A 84 6.40 -1.53 8.31
C ARG A 84 6.25 -1.31 9.83
N VAL A 85 7.18 -0.61 10.48
CA VAL A 85 7.10 -0.35 11.93
C VAL A 85 6.04 0.70 12.29
N TYR A 86 5.54 1.45 11.30
CA TYR A 86 4.49 2.45 11.48
C TYR A 86 3.07 1.87 11.29
N PHE A 87 2.95 0.59 10.93
CA PHE A 87 1.64 0.01 10.67
C PHE A 87 0.85 -0.02 12.00
N PRO A 88 -0.36 0.56 12.05
CA PRO A 88 -1.04 0.87 13.31
C PRO A 88 -1.31 -0.33 14.23
N PHE A 89 -1.49 -1.51 13.65
CA PHE A 89 -1.71 -2.78 14.35
C PHE A 89 -1.31 -3.95 13.46
N ILE A 90 -1.18 -5.12 14.06
CA ILE A 90 -0.76 -6.33 13.37
C ILE A 90 -1.95 -6.94 12.63
N LEU A 91 -1.77 -7.20 11.33
CA LEU A 91 -2.65 -8.03 10.53
C LEU A 91 -1.89 -9.27 10.01
N PRO A 92 -2.58 -10.40 9.79
CA PRO A 92 -1.93 -11.63 9.33
C PRO A 92 -1.16 -11.49 8.02
N LYS A 93 -1.59 -10.59 7.13
CA LYS A 93 -1.06 -10.44 5.78
C LYS A 93 -0.70 -9.00 5.44
N ILE A 94 0.21 -8.86 4.49
CA ILE A 94 0.40 -7.64 3.70
C ILE A 94 0.14 -7.99 2.25
N GLY A 95 -0.58 -7.13 1.53
CA GLY A 95 -0.81 -7.25 0.12
C GLY A 95 -0.45 -6.00 -0.65
N PHE A 96 -0.12 -6.20 -1.93
CA PHE A 96 0.10 -5.14 -2.89
C PHE A 96 -0.16 -5.68 -4.30
N GLU A 97 -0.32 -4.78 -5.25
CA GLU A 97 -0.54 -5.14 -6.63
C GLU A 97 0.80 -5.42 -7.33
N ARG A 98 0.83 -6.50 -8.11
CA ARG A 98 1.91 -6.75 -9.06
C ARG A 98 1.35 -7.32 -10.34
N THR A 99 1.63 -6.67 -11.47
CA THR A 99 1.19 -7.11 -12.81
C THR A 99 -0.34 -7.33 -12.89
N ASN A 100 -1.13 -6.34 -12.45
CA ASN A 100 -2.60 -6.38 -12.42
C ASN A 100 -3.20 -7.54 -11.60
N LYS A 101 -2.49 -7.97 -10.56
CA LYS A 101 -2.88 -9.08 -9.68
C LYS A 101 -2.59 -8.72 -8.23
N LEU A 102 -3.59 -8.90 -7.38
CA LEU A 102 -3.40 -8.80 -5.93
C LEU A 102 -2.47 -9.93 -5.48
N ARG A 103 -1.43 -9.57 -4.74
CA ARG A 103 -0.53 -10.53 -4.08
C ARG A 103 -0.62 -10.29 -2.59
N TYR A 104 -0.79 -11.36 -1.83
CA TYR A 104 -0.77 -11.33 -0.37
C TYR A 104 0.31 -12.26 0.15
N TYR A 105 1.00 -11.79 1.18
CA TYR A 105 2.06 -12.52 1.87
C TYR A 105 1.77 -12.47 3.36
N GLY A 106 1.97 -13.59 4.06
CA GLY A 106 1.91 -13.58 5.52
C GLY A 106 2.96 -12.64 6.09
N PHE A 107 2.68 -12.00 7.23
CA PHE A 107 3.62 -11.04 7.83
C PHE A 107 5.00 -11.67 8.12
N GLN A 108 5.01 -12.96 8.48
CA GLN A 108 6.21 -13.81 8.66
C GLN A 108 7.04 -13.99 7.37
N PHE A 109 6.46 -13.73 6.19
CA PHE A 109 7.12 -13.85 4.90
C PHE A 109 8.02 -12.63 4.58
N LEU A 110 7.75 -11.46 5.16
CA LEU A 110 8.56 -10.25 4.92
C LEU A 110 9.96 -10.34 5.53
N GLU A 111 10.10 -11.02 6.68
CA GLU A 111 11.39 -11.25 7.33
C GLU A 111 12.40 -12.00 6.43
N ARG A 112 11.89 -12.80 5.48
CA ARG A 112 12.71 -13.64 4.59
C ARG A 112 13.04 -12.98 3.24
N TYR A 113 12.31 -11.94 2.84
CA TYR A 113 12.39 -11.37 1.47
C TYR A 113 12.62 -9.85 1.40
N ALA A 114 12.72 -9.16 2.53
CA ALA A 114 13.10 -7.74 2.62
C ALA A 114 14.26 -7.30 1.70
N PRO A 115 15.31 -8.11 1.43
CA PRO A 115 16.38 -7.72 0.53
C PRO A 115 15.99 -7.67 -0.97
N ARG A 116 14.86 -8.28 -1.36
CA ARG A 116 14.46 -8.50 -2.77
C ARG A 116 13.32 -7.61 -3.25
N ILE A 117 12.67 -6.84 -2.37
CA ILE A 117 11.66 -5.81 -2.73
C ILE A 117 12.37 -4.45 -2.92
N ARG A 118 13.62 -4.46 -3.37
CA ARG A 118 14.29 -3.30 -3.95
C ARG A 118 14.12 -3.44 -5.47
N THR A 119 13.74 -2.37 -6.16
CA THR A 119 13.60 -2.29 -7.63
C THR A 119 12.41 -3.03 -8.25
N SER A 120 11.21 -2.46 -8.12
CA SER A 120 10.07 -2.47 -9.08
C SER A 120 8.76 -2.19 -8.32
N LEU A 121 8.64 -0.99 -7.76
CA LEU A 121 7.38 -0.27 -7.64
C LEU A 121 7.52 0.95 -8.55
#